data_AF-L7M1L9-F1
#
_entry.id   AF-L7M1L9-F1
#
_cell.length_a   1.000
_cell.length_b   1.000
_cell.length_c   1.000
_cell.angle_alpha   90.00
_cell.angle_beta   90.00
_cell.angle_gamma   90.00
#
_symmetry.space_group_name_H-M   'P 1'
#
loop_
_entity.id
_entity.type
_entity.pdbx_description
1 polymer ?
#
loop_
_entity_poly.entity_id
_entity_poly.type
_entity_poly.pdbx_seq_one_letter_code
_entity_poly.pdbx_strand_id
1 'polypeptide(L)'
;MKVVHAFTLSRILYATPYLKLNRTETERVDAMIRLATKAALNLPRSTSTAKLFELGMHNTLSELVEAHLQAQYLRLSASATGRHILASLRINIPANQPAFIAIPRHIHASLIVKPLPRNVHPQHHIARRVARANALHKSYGQAQDAIWVDAACTAQEAVAVAYNPALAHPLIHRLPSGSTAEEAEETAIALALAQSDAQYIFTDSKTALHNYARGRIHPPAWQLLNTATQNLPRMVELQWVPAHSGNPGNEAADKLARGLICRAQDSLDSGFSKERAHTFAELTQIPRLNRRTYPPPNPSLSHSQQILWRRLQTRTLPSPQLLSHYCGTSPECSLCGEPHATLSHILFGCPADPPPRGQPAISNWEDWEVLLSSGDPALQLAAVTRAADVIAARGMAV
;
A
#
# COMPACT_ATOMS: atom_id res chain seq x y z
N MET A 1 -14.26 9.03 -3.27
CA MET A 1 -12.90 9.28 -3.82
C MET A 1 -12.72 9.03 -5.31
N LYS A 2 -13.32 8.01 -5.94
CA LYS A 2 -13.19 7.78 -7.39
C LYS A 2 -13.57 9.02 -8.23
N VAL A 3 -14.63 9.72 -7.83
CA VAL A 3 -15.07 10.98 -8.46
C VAL A 3 -14.00 12.07 -8.36
N VAL A 4 -13.41 12.31 -7.18
CA VAL A 4 -12.31 13.28 -7.00
C VAL A 4 -11.12 12.94 -7.90
N HIS A 5 -10.78 11.66 -8.00
CA HIS A 5 -9.70 11.23 -8.87
C HIS A 5 -10.02 11.50 -10.35
N ALA A 6 -11.24 11.16 -10.79
CA ALA A 6 -11.65 11.27 -12.18
C ALA A 6 -11.81 12.72 -12.66
N PHE A 7 -12.32 13.62 -11.82
CA PHE A 7 -12.64 15.00 -12.22
C PHE A 7 -11.64 16.05 -11.75
N THR A 8 -11.00 15.84 -10.60
CA THR A 8 -10.07 16.82 -10.02
C THR A 8 -8.63 16.41 -10.27
N LEU A 9 -8.22 15.21 -9.83
CA LEU A 9 -6.82 14.80 -9.92
C LEU A 9 -6.35 14.57 -11.35
N SER A 10 -7.21 14.07 -12.23
CA SER A 10 -6.89 13.90 -13.66
C SER A 10 -6.46 15.22 -14.32
N ARG A 11 -7.18 16.31 -14.05
CA ARG A 11 -6.89 17.65 -14.59
C ARG A 11 -5.63 18.25 -13.99
N ILE A 12 -5.42 18.05 -12.68
CA ILE A 12 -4.20 18.49 -11.99
C ILE A 12 -3.00 17.76 -12.62
N LEU A 13 -3.00 16.43 -12.61
CA LEU A 13 -1.90 15.59 -13.10
C LEU A 13 -1.62 15.75 -14.60
N TYR A 14 -2.56 16.27 -15.38
CA TYR A 14 -2.35 16.52 -16.81
C TYR A 14 -1.30 17.60 -17.06
N ALA A 15 -1.31 18.70 -16.29
CA ALA A 15 -0.48 19.87 -16.55
C ALA A 15 0.49 20.18 -15.42
N THR A 16 0.06 20.09 -14.16
CA THR A 16 0.84 20.59 -13.02
C THR A 16 2.21 19.93 -12.85
N PRO A 17 2.45 18.64 -13.18
CA PRO A 17 3.78 18.05 -13.06
C PRO A 17 4.84 18.69 -13.97
N TYR A 18 4.42 19.44 -15.00
CA TYR A 18 5.32 20.07 -15.98
C TYR A 18 5.50 21.58 -15.75
N LEU A 19 4.81 22.15 -14.75
CA LEU A 19 4.86 23.58 -14.44
C LEU A 19 5.82 23.85 -13.27
N LYS A 20 6.55 24.96 -13.35
CA LYS A 20 7.35 25.47 -12.22
C LYS A 20 6.46 26.35 -11.35
N LEU A 21 5.70 25.73 -10.47
CA LEU A 21 4.81 26.43 -9.55
C LEU A 21 5.60 27.05 -8.39
N ASN A 22 5.25 28.27 -8.00
CA ASN A 22 5.73 28.83 -6.75
C ASN A 22 4.95 28.25 -5.55
N ARG A 23 5.38 28.60 -4.33
CA ARG A 23 4.78 28.12 -3.09
C ARG A 23 3.29 28.45 -3.00
N THR A 24 2.91 29.69 -3.33
CA THR A 24 1.52 30.16 -3.26
C THR A 24 0.63 29.40 -4.25
N GLU A 25 1.11 29.14 -5.46
CA GLU A 25 0.39 28.36 -6.47
C GLU A 25 0.23 26.90 -6.04
N THR A 26 1.29 26.31 -5.47
CA THR A 26 1.25 24.96 -4.91
C THR A 26 0.20 24.85 -3.80
N GLU A 27 0.19 25.80 -2.85
CA GLU A 27 -0.77 25.86 -1.76
C GLU A 27 -2.21 26.04 -2.25
N ARG A 28 -2.42 26.79 -3.34
CA ARG A 28 -3.74 26.94 -4.00
C ARG A 28 -4.24 25.62 -4.58
N VAL A 29 -3.39 24.86 -5.27
CA VAL A 29 -3.76 23.55 -5.81
C VAL A 29 -4.04 22.56 -4.69
N ASP A 30 -3.21 22.53 -3.65
CA ASP A 30 -3.47 21.73 -2.46
C ASP A 30 -4.80 22.09 -1.80
N ALA A 31 -5.14 23.38 -1.72
CA ALA A 31 -6.45 23.81 -1.23
C ALA A 31 -7.60 23.28 -2.08
N MET A 32 -7.47 23.26 -3.41
CA MET A 32 -8.47 22.65 -4.31
C MET A 32 -8.62 21.15 -4.08
N ILE A 33 -7.51 20.42 -3.91
CA ILE A 33 -7.54 18.98 -3.60
C ILE A 33 -8.25 18.73 -2.27
N ARG A 34 -7.93 19.52 -1.23
CA ARG A 34 -8.60 19.42 0.08
C ARG A 34 -10.09 19.73 -0.02
N LEU A 35 -10.47 20.78 -0.75
CA LEU A 35 -11.88 21.15 -0.94
C LEU A 35 -12.66 20.04 -1.66
N ALA A 36 -12.12 19.48 -2.74
CA ALA A 36 -12.75 18.37 -3.46
C ALA A 36 -12.87 17.12 -2.57
N THR A 37 -11.85 16.85 -1.74
CA THR A 37 -11.87 15.73 -0.79
C THR A 37 -12.92 15.92 0.30
N LYS A 38 -13.01 17.13 0.89
CA LYS A 38 -14.04 17.47 1.89
C LYS A 38 -15.44 17.30 1.32
N ALA A 39 -15.68 17.84 0.12
CA ALA A 39 -16.96 17.71 -0.58
C ALA A 39 -17.33 16.24 -0.83
N ALA A 40 -16.38 15.43 -1.31
CA ALA A 40 -16.61 14.00 -1.57
C ALA A 40 -16.82 13.14 -0.31
N LEU A 41 -16.51 13.69 0.88
CA LEU A 41 -16.71 13.03 2.17
C LEU A 41 -17.87 13.67 2.97
N ASN A 42 -18.62 14.61 2.38
CA ASN A 42 -19.66 15.38 3.07
C ASN A 42 -19.18 16.07 4.37
N LEU A 43 -17.93 16.56 4.34
CA LEU A 43 -17.32 17.29 5.44
C LEU A 43 -17.46 18.81 5.25
N PRO A 44 -17.65 19.59 6.33
CA PRO A 44 -17.68 21.05 6.26
C PRO A 44 -16.41 21.65 5.64
N ARG A 45 -16.54 22.80 4.96
CA ARG A 45 -15.39 23.51 4.38
C ARG A 45 -14.35 23.90 5.43
N SER A 46 -14.80 24.20 6.64
CA SER A 46 -13.98 24.55 7.81
C SER A 46 -13.22 23.39 8.44
N THR A 47 -13.43 22.14 7.98
CA THR A 47 -12.71 20.97 8.51
C THR A 47 -11.20 21.19 8.55
N SER A 48 -10.58 20.92 9.70
CA SER A 48 -9.14 21.06 9.90
C SER A 48 -8.35 20.27 8.87
N THR A 49 -7.32 20.91 8.31
CA THR A 49 -6.39 20.27 7.37
C THR A 49 -5.67 19.08 8.02
N ALA A 50 -5.27 19.20 9.30
CA ALA A 50 -4.60 18.12 10.02
C ALA A 50 -5.51 16.89 10.15
N LYS A 51 -6.76 17.08 10.61
CA LYS A 51 -7.74 16.00 10.71
C LYS A 51 -8.07 15.37 9.35
N LEU A 52 -8.10 16.16 8.27
CA LEU A 52 -8.31 15.61 6.92
C LEU A 52 -7.13 14.75 6.46
N PHE A 53 -5.89 15.09 6.84
CA PHE A 53 -4.70 14.28 6.56
C PHE A 53 -4.72 12.96 7.33
N GLU A 54 -5.13 12.97 8.61
CA GLU A 54 -5.26 11.77 9.46
C GLU A 54 -6.25 10.73 8.89
N LEU A 55 -7.19 11.14 8.03
CA LEU A 55 -8.07 10.19 7.33
C LEU A 55 -7.32 9.36 6.26
N GLY A 56 -6.15 9.81 5.80
CA GLY A 56 -5.36 9.14 4.76
C GLY A 56 -6.05 9.07 3.38
N MET A 57 -6.94 10.01 3.07
CA MET A 57 -7.80 9.91 1.87
C MET A 57 -7.24 10.61 0.62
N HIS A 58 -6.30 11.55 0.79
CA HIS A 58 -5.79 12.41 -0.27
C HIS A 58 -4.27 12.60 -0.19
N ASN A 59 -3.67 12.93 -1.34
CA ASN A 59 -2.27 13.28 -1.47
C ASN A 59 -2.10 14.80 -1.56
N THR A 60 -0.91 15.28 -1.22
CA THR A 60 -0.50 16.65 -1.58
C THR A 60 -0.14 16.72 -3.07
N LEU A 61 -0.09 17.93 -3.62
CA LEU A 61 0.39 18.16 -4.98
C LEU A 61 1.82 17.63 -5.13
N SER A 62 2.71 17.91 -4.18
CA SER A 62 4.10 17.45 -4.24
C SER A 62 4.19 15.93 -4.31
N GLU A 63 3.40 15.20 -3.52
CA GLU A 63 3.34 13.72 -3.59
C GLU A 63 2.82 13.23 -4.93
N LEU A 64 1.82 13.90 -5.50
CA LEU A 64 1.27 13.55 -6.81
C LEU A 64 2.28 13.79 -7.93
N VAL A 65 2.98 14.93 -7.90
CA VAL A 65 4.02 15.29 -8.87
C VAL A 65 5.21 14.33 -8.76
N GLU A 66 5.67 14.04 -7.55
CA GLU A 66 6.76 13.08 -7.30
C GLU A 66 6.36 11.68 -7.81
N ALA A 67 5.18 11.18 -7.44
CA ALA A 67 4.69 9.89 -7.91
C ALA A 67 4.56 9.83 -9.44
N HIS A 68 4.12 10.92 -10.06
CA HIS A 68 4.03 11.05 -11.52
C HIS A 68 5.41 11.01 -12.18
N LEU A 69 6.37 11.76 -11.64
CA LEU A 69 7.74 11.81 -12.13
C LEU A 69 8.43 10.46 -12.03
N GLN A 70 8.34 9.79 -10.87
CA GLN A 70 8.88 8.46 -10.66
C GLN A 70 8.25 7.44 -11.62
N ALA A 71 6.93 7.47 -11.81
CA ALA A 71 6.27 6.60 -12.78
C ALA A 71 6.73 6.85 -14.22
N GLN A 72 6.98 8.11 -14.60
CA GLN A 72 7.54 8.47 -15.90
C GLN A 72 8.97 7.95 -16.07
N TYR A 73 9.82 8.07 -15.06
CA TYR A 73 11.17 7.51 -15.06
C TYR A 73 11.18 5.99 -15.22
N LEU A 74 10.34 5.28 -14.45
CA LEU A 74 10.20 3.82 -14.54
C LEU A 74 9.65 3.38 -15.91
N ARG A 75 8.81 4.19 -16.55
CA ARG A 75 8.33 3.93 -17.91
C ARG A 75 9.44 4.13 -18.95
N LEU A 76 10.23 5.20 -18.82
CA LEU A 76 11.33 5.48 -19.74
C LEU A 76 12.42 4.40 -19.66
N SER A 77 12.72 3.88 -18.45
CA SER A 77 13.73 2.83 -18.29
C SER A 77 13.39 1.52 -19.00
N ALA A 78 12.12 1.26 -19.30
CA ALA A 78 11.70 0.06 -20.00
C ALA A 78 12.18 0.01 -21.47
N SER A 79 12.39 1.16 -22.12
CA SER A 79 12.76 1.23 -23.54
C SER A 79 14.21 1.65 -23.76
N ALA A 80 14.85 1.20 -24.85
CA ALA A 80 16.21 1.61 -25.18
C ALA A 80 16.31 3.13 -25.41
N THR A 81 15.37 3.70 -26.16
CA THR A 81 15.28 5.14 -26.40
C THR A 81 15.04 5.92 -25.11
N GLY A 82 14.13 5.46 -24.25
CA GLY A 82 13.87 6.12 -22.96
C GLY A 82 15.07 6.07 -22.03
N ARG A 83 15.81 4.95 -21.97
CA ARG A 83 17.09 4.87 -21.24
C ARG A 83 18.15 5.82 -21.80
N HIS A 84 18.24 5.95 -23.12
CA HIS A 84 19.14 6.92 -23.74
C HIS A 84 18.78 8.36 -23.35
N ILE A 85 17.50 8.71 -23.33
CA ILE A 85 17.02 10.02 -22.85
C ILE A 85 17.39 10.25 -21.38
N LEU A 86 17.19 9.26 -20.51
CA LEU A 86 17.57 9.37 -19.10
C LEU A 86 19.09 9.58 -18.95
N ALA A 87 19.89 8.84 -19.71
CA ALA A 87 21.34 8.96 -19.69
C ALA A 87 21.83 10.32 -20.21
N SER A 88 21.24 10.85 -21.30
CA SER A 88 21.61 12.15 -21.86
C SER A 88 21.29 13.31 -20.90
N LEU A 89 20.20 13.18 -20.14
CA LEU A 89 19.81 14.10 -19.09
C LEU A 89 20.55 13.87 -17.75
N ARG A 90 21.44 12.87 -17.67
CA ARG A 90 22.16 12.47 -16.45
C ARG A 90 21.24 12.13 -15.28
N ILE A 91 20.06 11.57 -15.58
CA ILE A 91 19.09 11.13 -14.58
C ILE A 91 19.38 9.66 -14.24
N ASN A 92 19.91 9.44 -13.04
CA ASN A 92 20.20 8.12 -12.52
C ASN A 92 19.01 7.61 -11.70
N ILE A 93 18.44 6.48 -12.11
CA ILE A 93 17.39 5.77 -11.38
C ILE A 93 17.81 4.33 -11.13
N PRO A 94 17.40 3.71 -10.01
CA PRO A 94 17.75 2.33 -9.69
C PRO A 94 17.42 1.34 -10.83
N ALA A 95 16.28 1.53 -11.49
CA ALA A 95 15.82 0.70 -12.61
C ALA A 95 16.64 0.85 -13.91
N ASN A 96 17.62 1.76 -13.95
CA ASN A 96 18.48 2.02 -15.10
C ASN A 96 19.96 1.98 -14.72
N GLN A 97 20.32 1.24 -13.67
CA GLN A 97 21.72 1.08 -13.30
C GLN A 97 22.52 0.40 -14.43
N PRO A 98 23.79 0.79 -14.64
CA PRO A 98 24.62 0.20 -15.70
C PRO A 98 24.84 -1.31 -15.56
N ALA A 99 24.74 -1.84 -14.34
CA ALA A 99 24.94 -3.25 -14.04
C ALA A 99 23.88 -4.17 -14.68
N PHE A 100 22.69 -3.64 -15.02
CA PHE A 100 21.63 -4.44 -15.63
C PHE A 100 22.01 -4.92 -17.04
N ILE A 101 21.94 -6.22 -17.25
CA ILE A 101 22.18 -6.89 -18.53
C ILE A 101 20.84 -7.28 -19.16
N ALA A 102 20.74 -7.18 -20.49
CA ALA A 102 19.54 -7.61 -21.22
C ALA A 102 19.41 -9.13 -21.22
N ILE A 103 18.22 -9.64 -20.90
CA ILE A 103 17.89 -11.06 -21.04
C ILE A 103 17.93 -11.43 -22.54
N PRO A 104 18.52 -12.56 -22.93
CA PRO A 104 18.46 -13.04 -24.31
C PRO A 104 17.02 -13.10 -24.84
N ARG A 105 16.80 -12.59 -26.06
CA ARG A 105 15.45 -12.40 -26.63
C ARG A 105 14.61 -13.69 -26.65
N HIS A 106 15.21 -14.83 -26.94
CA HIS A 106 14.51 -16.11 -26.99
C HIS A 106 13.98 -16.54 -25.61
N ILE A 107 14.73 -16.27 -24.54
CA ILE A 107 14.28 -16.50 -23.16
C ILE A 107 13.22 -15.48 -22.79
N HIS A 108 13.46 -14.18 -23.03
CA HIS A 108 12.50 -13.15 -22.64
C HIS A 108 11.13 -13.31 -23.33
N ALA A 109 11.13 -13.74 -24.59
CA ALA A 109 9.89 -14.00 -25.34
C ALA A 109 9.09 -15.21 -24.81
N SER A 110 9.72 -16.15 -24.10
CA SER A 110 9.03 -17.29 -23.50
C SER A 110 8.49 -17.01 -22.08
N LEU A 111 8.80 -15.84 -21.51
CA LEU A 111 8.34 -15.44 -20.18
C LEU A 111 7.00 -14.70 -20.26
N ILE A 112 6.00 -15.20 -19.54
CA ILE A 112 4.73 -14.52 -19.29
C ILE A 112 4.76 -13.97 -17.87
N VAL A 113 5.11 -12.70 -17.72
CA VAL A 113 5.11 -12.04 -16.41
C VAL A 113 3.72 -11.50 -16.08
N LYS A 114 3.05 -12.07 -15.07
CA LYS A 114 1.72 -11.59 -14.67
C LYS A 114 1.81 -10.22 -13.99
N PRO A 115 0.86 -9.31 -14.27
CA PRO A 115 0.84 -7.99 -13.63
C PRO A 115 0.65 -8.13 -12.12
N LEU A 116 1.27 -7.21 -11.37
CA LEU A 116 1.09 -7.18 -9.92
C LEU A 116 -0.36 -6.86 -9.55
N PRO A 117 -0.92 -7.56 -8.53
CA PRO A 117 -2.23 -7.24 -8.01
C PRO A 117 -2.27 -5.84 -7.37
N ARG A 118 -3.40 -5.14 -7.53
CA ARG A 118 -3.64 -3.86 -6.87
C ARG A 118 -4.07 -4.06 -5.41
N ASN A 119 -3.77 -3.07 -4.56
CA ASN A 119 -4.18 -3.05 -3.15
C ASN A 119 -3.64 -4.26 -2.35
N VAL A 120 -2.31 -4.38 -2.30
CA VAL A 120 -1.60 -5.46 -1.58
C VAL A 120 -0.59 -4.95 -0.54
N HIS A 121 -0.82 -3.74 -0.01
CA HIS A 121 -0.03 -3.16 1.09
C HIS A 121 0.12 -4.16 2.27
N PRO A 122 1.33 -4.40 2.78
CA PRO A 122 1.60 -5.39 3.83
C PRO A 122 0.72 -5.23 5.06
N GLN A 123 0.64 -4.01 5.61
CA GLN A 123 -0.09 -3.74 6.86
C GLN A 123 -1.60 -3.55 6.68
N HIS A 124 -2.05 -2.86 5.62
CA HIS A 124 -3.46 -2.48 5.48
C HIS A 124 -4.30 -3.47 4.67
N HIS A 125 -3.70 -4.39 3.93
CA HIS A 125 -4.42 -5.33 3.07
C HIS A 125 -4.09 -6.79 3.37
N ILE A 126 -3.87 -7.12 4.65
CA ILE A 126 -3.51 -8.46 5.14
C ILE A 126 -4.50 -9.52 4.62
N ALA A 127 -5.81 -9.31 4.81
CA ALA A 127 -6.82 -10.28 4.36
C ALA A 127 -6.77 -10.55 2.85
N ARG A 128 -6.45 -9.54 2.02
CA ARG A 128 -6.29 -9.72 0.57
C ARG A 128 -5.02 -10.48 0.22
N ARG A 129 -3.92 -10.23 0.94
CA ARG A 129 -2.66 -10.96 0.79
C ARG A 129 -2.86 -12.44 1.16
N VAL A 130 -3.50 -12.73 2.29
CA VAL A 130 -3.85 -14.11 2.71
C VAL A 130 -4.77 -14.80 1.70
N ALA A 131 -5.84 -14.14 1.27
CA ALA A 131 -6.75 -14.71 0.27
C ALA A 131 -6.02 -15.06 -1.05
N ARG A 132 -5.07 -14.21 -1.48
CA ARG A 132 -4.23 -14.49 -2.65
C ARG A 132 -3.30 -15.67 -2.40
N ALA A 133 -2.59 -15.71 -1.28
CA ALA A 133 -1.71 -16.82 -0.91
C ALA A 133 -2.46 -18.16 -0.94
N ASN A 134 -3.66 -18.20 -0.37
CA ASN A 134 -4.54 -19.37 -0.35
C ASN A 134 -5.02 -19.75 -1.75
N ALA A 135 -5.41 -18.79 -2.59
CA ALA A 135 -5.84 -19.06 -3.96
C ALA A 135 -4.71 -19.68 -4.82
N LEU A 136 -3.48 -19.18 -4.66
CA LEU A 136 -2.31 -19.72 -5.35
C LEU A 136 -1.99 -21.13 -4.85
N HIS A 137 -1.98 -21.35 -3.53
CA HIS A 137 -1.76 -22.70 -2.98
C HIS A 137 -2.84 -23.69 -3.42
N LYS A 138 -4.12 -23.28 -3.43
CA LYS A 138 -5.23 -24.12 -3.91
C LYS A 138 -5.07 -24.51 -5.38
N SER A 139 -4.52 -23.62 -6.21
CA SER A 139 -4.41 -23.85 -7.66
C SER A 139 -3.15 -24.61 -8.03
N TYR A 140 -2.03 -24.36 -7.35
CA TYR A 140 -0.69 -24.83 -7.75
C TYR A 140 0.03 -25.67 -6.68
N GLY A 141 -0.48 -25.76 -5.45
CA GLY A 141 0.21 -26.40 -4.34
C GLY A 141 0.52 -27.89 -4.52
N GLN A 142 -0.19 -28.57 -5.43
CA GLN A 142 0.04 -29.97 -5.80
C GLN A 142 0.56 -30.12 -7.24
N ALA A 143 0.81 -29.01 -7.93
CA ALA A 143 1.22 -29.01 -9.33
C ALA A 143 2.72 -29.30 -9.43
N GLN A 144 3.11 -30.32 -10.20
CA GLN A 144 4.51 -30.72 -10.35
C GLN A 144 5.33 -29.71 -11.18
N ASP A 145 4.66 -28.89 -11.99
CA ASP A 145 5.23 -27.85 -12.82
C ASP A 145 5.26 -26.46 -12.15
N ALA A 146 4.95 -26.40 -10.85
CA ALA A 146 5.00 -25.19 -10.03
C ALA A 146 6.23 -25.18 -9.12
N ILE A 147 6.95 -24.06 -9.08
CA ILE A 147 8.12 -23.87 -8.22
C ILE A 147 8.06 -22.51 -7.51
N TRP A 148 8.41 -22.50 -6.24
CA TRP A 148 8.51 -21.30 -5.42
C TRP A 148 9.97 -20.93 -5.26
N VAL A 149 10.28 -19.66 -5.47
CA VAL A 149 11.65 -19.16 -5.39
C VAL A 149 11.73 -18.10 -4.31
N ASP A 150 12.85 -18.13 -3.59
CA ASP A 150 13.17 -17.13 -2.58
C ASP A 150 14.68 -17.01 -2.45
N ALA A 151 15.13 -15.94 -1.80
CA ALA A 151 16.52 -15.69 -1.54
C ALA A 151 16.75 -15.17 -0.12
N ALA A 152 17.94 -15.44 0.40
CA ALA A 152 18.43 -14.85 1.63
C ALA A 152 19.74 -14.11 1.33
N CYS A 153 19.93 -12.98 1.99
CA CYS A 153 21.11 -12.13 1.82
C CYS A 153 21.52 -11.55 3.17
N THR A 154 22.80 -11.63 3.49
CA THR A 154 23.47 -10.89 4.56
C THR A 154 24.52 -9.96 3.95
N ALA A 155 25.26 -9.23 4.78
CA ALA A 155 26.35 -8.38 4.28
C ALA A 155 27.48 -9.17 3.60
N GLN A 156 27.59 -10.48 3.86
CA GLN A 156 28.73 -11.31 3.45
C GLN A 156 28.32 -12.43 2.49
N GLU A 157 27.12 -12.97 2.64
CA GLU A 157 26.64 -14.14 1.91
C GLU A 157 25.26 -13.91 1.30
N ALA A 158 25.02 -14.50 0.14
CA ALA A 158 23.70 -14.52 -0.47
C ALA A 158 23.42 -15.89 -1.10
N VAL A 159 22.18 -16.35 -0.96
CA VAL A 159 21.71 -17.66 -1.42
C VAL A 159 20.38 -17.48 -2.11
N ALA A 160 20.26 -18.11 -3.27
CA ALA A 160 19.01 -18.27 -4.02
C ALA A 160 18.52 -19.72 -3.91
N VAL A 161 17.23 -19.90 -3.69
CA VAL A 161 16.58 -21.20 -3.56
C VAL A 161 15.39 -21.28 -4.52
N ALA A 162 15.21 -22.45 -5.13
CA ALA A 162 13.98 -22.82 -5.80
C ALA A 162 13.46 -24.15 -5.24
N TYR A 163 12.24 -24.13 -4.72
CA TYR A 163 11.59 -25.21 -4.00
C TYR A 163 10.31 -25.65 -4.71
N ASN A 164 10.17 -26.96 -4.92
CA ASN A 164 8.95 -27.59 -5.37
C ASN A 164 8.78 -28.89 -4.56
N PRO A 165 7.60 -29.16 -3.96
CA PRO A 165 7.34 -30.38 -3.20
C PRO A 165 7.60 -31.68 -3.98
N ALA A 166 7.48 -31.66 -5.31
CA ALA A 166 7.72 -32.80 -6.19
C ALA A 166 9.20 -33.05 -6.51
N LEU A 167 10.08 -32.08 -6.25
CA LEU A 167 11.53 -32.26 -6.44
C LEU A 167 12.11 -33.04 -5.25
N ALA A 168 13.01 -33.99 -5.55
CA ALA A 168 13.70 -34.77 -4.52
C ALA A 168 14.52 -33.87 -3.57
N HIS A 169 15.15 -32.83 -4.12
CA HIS A 169 15.91 -31.83 -3.39
C HIS A 169 15.61 -30.42 -3.93
N PRO A 170 15.60 -29.39 -3.06
CA PRO A 170 15.50 -28.01 -3.51
C PRO A 170 16.74 -27.63 -4.33
N LEU A 171 16.53 -26.79 -5.34
CA LEU A 171 17.63 -26.18 -6.09
C LEU A 171 18.22 -25.05 -5.27
N ILE A 172 19.55 -25.00 -5.17
CA ILE A 172 20.26 -24.02 -4.34
C ILE A 172 21.41 -23.44 -5.16
N HIS A 173 21.55 -22.12 -5.14
CA HIS A 173 22.67 -21.42 -5.73
C HIS A 173 23.25 -20.39 -4.77
N ARG A 174 24.56 -20.45 -4.52
CA ARG A 174 25.30 -19.47 -3.72
C ARG A 174 25.81 -18.36 -4.63
N LEU A 175 25.54 -17.12 -4.26
CA LEU A 175 25.99 -15.94 -4.99
C LEU A 175 27.37 -15.47 -4.50
N PRO A 176 28.11 -14.69 -5.30
CA PRO A 176 29.35 -14.05 -4.87
C PRO A 176 29.16 -13.15 -3.64
N SER A 177 30.19 -13.04 -2.80
CA SER A 177 30.20 -12.12 -1.66
C SER A 177 29.96 -10.68 -2.10
N GLY A 178 29.17 -9.94 -1.31
CA GLY A 178 28.78 -8.57 -1.62
C GLY A 178 27.59 -8.44 -2.59
N SER A 179 26.97 -9.56 -2.99
CA SER A 179 25.70 -9.52 -3.73
C SER A 179 24.59 -8.89 -2.88
N THR A 180 23.69 -8.18 -3.54
CA THR A 180 22.55 -7.53 -2.91
C THR A 180 21.33 -8.46 -2.84
N ALA A 181 20.35 -8.11 -2.00
CA ALA A 181 19.08 -8.83 -1.95
C ALA A 181 18.36 -8.83 -3.31
N GLU A 182 18.37 -7.71 -4.05
CA GLU A 182 17.74 -7.64 -5.39
C GLU A 182 18.41 -8.63 -6.37
N GLU A 183 19.74 -8.78 -6.31
CA GLU A 183 20.49 -9.74 -7.13
C GLU A 183 20.18 -11.19 -6.76
N ALA A 184 20.08 -11.48 -5.46
CA ALA A 184 19.77 -12.81 -4.95
C ALA A 184 18.36 -13.26 -5.37
N GLU A 185 17.37 -12.37 -5.26
CA GLU A 185 15.98 -12.61 -5.67
C GLU A 185 15.85 -12.87 -7.18
N GLU A 186 16.53 -12.08 -8.01
CA GLU A 186 16.56 -12.32 -9.45
C GLU A 186 17.25 -13.62 -9.82
N THR A 187 18.28 -13.99 -9.05
CA THR A 187 19.02 -15.25 -9.23
C THR A 187 18.18 -16.45 -8.84
N ALA A 188 17.28 -16.33 -7.86
CA ALA A 188 16.33 -17.39 -7.51
C ALA A 188 15.36 -17.70 -8.66
N ILE A 189 14.86 -16.67 -9.34
CA ILE A 189 14.07 -16.86 -10.58
C ILE A 189 14.94 -17.48 -11.68
N ALA A 190 16.18 -17.02 -11.86
CA ALA A 190 17.08 -17.57 -12.88
C ALA A 190 17.40 -19.05 -12.63
N LEU A 191 17.54 -19.43 -11.36
CA LEU A 191 17.81 -20.80 -10.93
C LEU A 191 16.66 -21.73 -11.30
N ALA A 192 15.43 -21.32 -11.02
CA ALA A 192 14.24 -22.06 -11.42
C ALA A 192 14.12 -22.19 -12.95
N LEU A 193 14.41 -21.11 -13.69
CA LEU A 193 14.38 -21.14 -15.17
C LEU A 193 15.45 -22.07 -15.75
N ALA A 194 16.65 -22.06 -15.18
CA ALA A 194 17.81 -22.79 -15.68
C ALA A 194 17.78 -24.30 -15.38
N GLN A 195 17.35 -24.66 -14.16
CA GLN A 195 17.58 -26.00 -13.59
C GLN A 195 16.28 -26.76 -13.28
N SER A 196 15.12 -26.27 -13.72
CA SER A 196 13.85 -26.99 -13.62
C SER A 196 13.09 -26.96 -14.94
N ASP A 197 12.08 -27.83 -15.06
CA ASP A 197 11.10 -27.83 -16.16
C ASP A 197 9.78 -27.13 -15.78
N ALA A 198 9.78 -26.38 -14.67
CA ALA A 198 8.58 -25.70 -14.18
C ALA A 198 8.00 -24.72 -15.21
N GLN A 199 6.68 -24.72 -15.32
CA GLN A 199 5.90 -23.77 -16.13
C GLN A 199 5.42 -22.58 -15.29
N TYR A 200 5.30 -22.74 -13.97
CA TYR A 200 4.85 -21.69 -13.05
C TYR A 200 5.93 -21.41 -12.01
N ILE A 201 6.41 -20.17 -11.96
CA ILE A 201 7.40 -19.72 -10.97
C ILE A 201 6.77 -18.64 -10.09
N PHE A 202 6.78 -18.87 -8.79
CA PHE A 202 6.24 -17.97 -7.77
C PHE A 202 7.36 -17.31 -6.99
N THR A 203 7.35 -15.97 -6.93
CA THR A 203 8.31 -15.15 -6.16
C THR A 203 7.54 -14.12 -5.34
N ASP A 204 8.02 -13.77 -4.16
CA ASP A 204 7.48 -12.64 -3.39
C ASP A 204 8.23 -11.31 -3.63
N SER A 205 9.32 -11.34 -4.39
CA SER A 205 10.06 -10.16 -4.84
C SER A 205 9.37 -9.47 -6.01
N LYS A 206 8.62 -8.41 -5.70
CA LYS A 206 8.06 -7.49 -6.70
C LYS A 206 9.14 -6.90 -7.60
N THR A 207 10.32 -6.60 -7.06
CA THR A 207 11.41 -5.96 -7.79
C THR A 207 11.98 -6.91 -8.84
N ALA A 208 12.27 -8.16 -8.47
CA ALA A 208 12.75 -9.17 -9.40
C ALA A 208 11.72 -9.37 -10.53
N LEU A 209 10.44 -9.52 -10.19
CA LEU A 209 9.38 -9.67 -11.19
C LEU A 209 9.33 -8.52 -12.21
N HIS A 210 9.50 -7.26 -11.77
CA HIS A 210 9.54 -6.11 -12.68
C HIS A 210 10.79 -6.11 -13.57
N ASN A 211 11.94 -6.52 -13.04
CA ASN A 211 13.18 -6.54 -13.81
C ASN A 211 13.13 -7.62 -14.91
N TYR A 212 12.57 -8.80 -14.60
CA TYR A 212 12.23 -9.80 -15.62
C TYR A 212 11.20 -9.29 -16.64
N ALA A 213 10.14 -8.59 -16.20
CA ALA A 213 9.16 -8.00 -17.13
C ALA A 213 9.81 -7.00 -18.11
N ARG A 214 10.78 -6.21 -17.64
CA ARG A 214 11.57 -5.26 -18.45
C ARG A 214 12.58 -5.94 -19.36
N GLY A 215 12.85 -7.23 -19.17
CA GLY A 215 13.86 -7.98 -19.92
C GLY A 215 15.28 -7.60 -19.54
N ARG A 216 15.51 -7.12 -18.31
CA ARG A 216 16.85 -6.74 -17.82
C ARG A 216 17.03 -7.19 -16.38
N ILE A 217 18.12 -7.86 -16.09
CA ILE A 217 18.45 -8.46 -14.78
C ILE A 217 19.93 -8.20 -14.45
N HIS A 218 20.30 -8.44 -13.20
CA HIS A 218 21.67 -8.29 -12.73
C HIS A 218 22.60 -9.40 -13.25
N PRO A 219 23.93 -9.17 -13.23
CA PRO A 219 24.90 -10.11 -13.76
C PRO A 219 24.83 -11.53 -13.18
N PRO A 220 24.64 -11.76 -11.86
CA PRO A 220 24.56 -13.12 -11.30
C PRO A 220 23.41 -13.95 -11.91
N ALA A 221 22.22 -13.36 -11.99
CA ALA A 221 21.05 -13.98 -12.60
C ALA A 221 21.27 -14.22 -14.11
N TRP A 222 21.87 -13.26 -14.81
CA TRP A 222 22.17 -13.40 -16.24
C TRP A 222 23.17 -14.52 -16.53
N GLN A 223 24.23 -14.65 -15.73
CA GLN A 223 25.24 -15.71 -15.88
C GLN A 223 24.60 -17.09 -15.79
N LEU A 224 23.67 -17.27 -14.84
CA LEU A 224 22.95 -18.52 -14.64
C LEU A 224 22.01 -18.84 -15.81
N LEU A 225 21.33 -17.84 -16.39
CA LEU A 225 20.51 -18.04 -17.58
C LEU A 225 21.34 -18.33 -18.84
N ASN A 226 22.51 -17.69 -18.98
CA ASN A 226 23.36 -17.83 -20.16
C ASN A 226 24.01 -19.22 -20.24
N THR A 227 24.39 -19.80 -19.10
CA THR A 227 24.92 -21.18 -19.04
C THR A 227 23.84 -22.24 -19.25
N ALA A 228 22.57 -21.93 -18.97
CA ALA A 228 21.44 -22.84 -19.11
C ALA A 228 20.84 -22.91 -20.52
N THR A 229 21.57 -22.47 -21.54
CA THR A 229 21.14 -22.28 -22.95
C THR A 229 20.54 -23.50 -23.64
N GLN A 230 20.54 -24.67 -23.00
CA GLN A 230 19.97 -25.91 -23.52
C GLN A 230 18.46 -26.11 -23.18
N ASN A 231 17.90 -25.40 -22.19
CA ASN A 231 16.61 -25.80 -21.56
C ASN A 231 15.37 -24.93 -21.84
N LEU A 232 15.39 -23.89 -22.69
CA LEU A 232 14.24 -22.96 -22.78
C LEU A 232 13.63 -22.76 -24.18
N PRO A 233 12.87 -23.75 -24.69
CA PRO A 233 11.79 -23.54 -25.63
C PRO A 233 10.41 -23.75 -24.98
N ARG A 234 10.25 -23.48 -23.67
CA ARG A 234 8.95 -23.59 -22.98
C ARG A 234 8.46 -22.24 -22.47
N MET A 235 7.14 -22.07 -22.50
CA MET A 235 6.47 -20.90 -21.93
C MET A 235 6.48 -21.01 -20.41
N VAL A 236 6.96 -19.97 -19.72
CA VAL A 236 7.00 -19.93 -18.26
C VAL A 236 6.24 -18.71 -17.74
N GLU A 237 5.31 -18.95 -16.84
CA GLU A 237 4.53 -17.92 -16.16
C GLU A 237 5.22 -17.50 -14.84
N LEU A 238 5.59 -16.23 -14.75
CA LEU A 238 6.13 -15.63 -13.52
C LEU A 238 5.00 -14.92 -12.77
N GLN A 239 4.77 -15.28 -11.51
CA GLN A 239 3.68 -14.71 -10.72
C GLN A 239 4.09 -14.32 -9.30
N TRP A 240 3.62 -13.16 -8.85
CA TRP A 240 3.88 -12.69 -7.48
C TRP A 240 2.99 -13.39 -6.44
N VAL A 241 3.61 -13.89 -5.37
CA VAL A 241 2.96 -14.38 -4.15
C VAL A 241 3.30 -13.46 -2.97
N PRO A 242 2.36 -13.13 -2.08
CA PRO A 242 2.70 -12.26 -0.95
C PRO A 242 3.55 -12.99 0.10
N ALA A 243 4.67 -12.36 0.49
CA ALA A 243 5.50 -12.81 1.60
C ALA A 243 4.69 -12.93 2.90
N HIS A 244 5.07 -13.89 3.74
CA HIS A 244 4.56 -14.12 5.10
C HIS A 244 3.03 -14.08 5.21
N SER A 245 2.34 -14.70 4.25
CA SER A 245 0.88 -14.67 4.13
C SER A 245 0.24 -16.06 4.13
N GLY A 246 0.95 -17.10 4.61
CA GLY A 246 0.42 -18.45 4.77
C GLY A 246 0.47 -19.31 3.51
N ASN A 247 1.34 -19.00 2.54
CA ASN A 247 1.54 -19.88 1.38
C ASN A 247 2.64 -20.91 1.70
N PRO A 248 2.32 -22.22 1.80
CA PRO A 248 3.29 -23.22 2.25
C PRO A 248 4.53 -23.34 1.36
N GLY A 249 4.38 -23.20 0.04
CA GLY A 249 5.50 -23.29 -0.91
C GLY A 249 6.46 -22.10 -0.78
N ASN A 250 5.92 -20.88 -0.67
CA ASN A 250 6.73 -19.67 -0.46
C ASN A 250 7.44 -19.71 0.89
N GLU A 251 6.74 -20.09 1.96
CA GLU A 251 7.33 -20.16 3.31
C GLU A 251 8.39 -21.26 3.41
N ALA A 252 8.24 -22.36 2.68
CA ALA A 252 9.28 -23.38 2.58
C ALA A 252 10.54 -22.87 1.86
N ALA A 253 10.38 -22.16 0.74
CA ALA A 253 11.50 -21.54 0.03
C ALA A 253 12.24 -20.52 0.92
N ASP A 254 11.50 -19.63 1.61
CA ASP A 254 12.04 -18.65 2.58
C ASP A 254 12.83 -19.34 3.69
N LYS A 255 12.23 -20.35 4.32
CA LYS A 255 12.85 -21.09 5.42
C LYS A 255 14.13 -21.80 4.96
N LEU A 256 14.13 -22.37 3.76
CA LEU A 256 15.31 -23.02 3.17
C LEU A 256 16.42 -22.00 2.90
N ALA A 257 16.09 -20.87 2.26
CA ALA A 257 17.05 -19.81 1.95
C ALA A 257 17.68 -19.25 3.24
N ARG A 258 16.87 -18.91 4.23
CA ARG A 258 17.33 -18.43 5.55
C ARG A 258 18.16 -19.49 6.27
N GLY A 259 17.72 -20.76 6.27
CA GLY A 259 18.43 -21.86 6.93
C GLY A 259 19.83 -22.14 6.36
N LEU A 260 20.10 -21.74 5.11
CA LEU A 260 21.39 -21.93 4.45
C LEU A 260 22.43 -20.85 4.79
N ILE A 261 21.99 -19.68 5.29
CA ILE A 261 22.85 -18.57 5.71
C ILE A 261 22.89 -18.42 7.24
N CYS A 262 21.79 -18.73 7.93
CA CYS A 262 21.67 -18.57 9.39
C CYS A 262 22.26 -19.73 10.19
N ARG A 263 23.57 -19.98 10.07
CA ARG A 263 24.34 -20.73 11.08
C ARG A 263 25.05 -19.74 12.01
N ALA A 264 24.33 -19.27 13.03
CA ALA A 264 24.85 -18.54 14.22
C ALA A 264 25.36 -17.08 14.04
N GLN A 265 24.60 -16.17 13.42
CA GLN A 265 24.83 -14.73 13.57
C GLN A 265 23.53 -13.96 13.86
N ASP A 266 23.51 -13.24 14.99
CA ASP A 266 22.40 -12.50 15.61
C ASP A 266 22.08 -11.14 14.96
N SER A 267 22.26 -10.99 13.66
CA SER A 267 22.02 -9.69 13.00
C SER A 267 21.46 -9.88 11.60
N LEU A 268 20.30 -10.52 11.52
CA LEU A 268 19.44 -10.27 10.39
C LEU A 268 18.85 -8.87 10.59
N ASP A 269 19.12 -7.95 9.67
CA ASP A 269 18.21 -6.84 9.42
C ASP A 269 16.84 -7.47 9.14
N SER A 270 16.02 -7.49 10.19
CA SER A 270 14.66 -8.01 10.20
C SER A 270 13.80 -7.05 9.37
N GLY A 271 13.88 -7.18 8.04
CA GLY A 271 13.11 -6.30 7.17
C GLY A 271 13.62 -6.11 5.74
N PHE A 272 14.29 -7.09 5.13
CA PHE A 272 14.78 -6.94 3.73
C PHE A 272 13.70 -6.89 2.65
N SER A 273 12.43 -6.75 3.02
CA SER A 273 11.39 -6.29 2.12
C SER A 273 11.14 -4.79 2.31
N LYS A 274 12.09 -3.94 1.91
CA LYS A 274 11.69 -2.62 1.39
C LYS A 274 11.09 -2.88 0.00
N GLU A 275 9.88 -3.47 -0.04
CA GLU A 275 9.04 -3.59 -1.23
C GLU A 275 9.01 -2.20 -1.89
N ARG A 276 9.85 -1.98 -2.93
CA ARG A 276 9.91 -0.69 -3.62
C ARG A 276 8.55 -0.49 -4.29
N ALA A 277 7.98 0.70 -4.15
CA ALA A 277 6.80 1.06 -4.92
C ALA A 277 7.19 1.21 -6.40
N HIS A 278 6.53 0.44 -7.27
CA HIS A 278 6.85 0.39 -8.70
C HIS A 278 5.77 1.03 -9.56
N THR A 279 4.62 1.37 -8.98
CA THR A 279 3.49 1.96 -9.70
C THR A 279 3.06 3.30 -9.10
N PHE A 280 2.50 4.19 -9.92
CA PHE A 280 1.88 5.43 -9.46
C PHE A 280 0.86 5.19 -8.34
N ALA A 281 0.09 4.10 -8.45
CA ALA A 281 -0.89 3.72 -7.44
C ALA A 281 -0.24 3.36 -6.09
N GLU A 282 0.87 2.63 -6.09
CA GLU A 282 1.62 2.33 -4.86
C GLU A 282 2.29 3.59 -4.28
N LEU A 283 2.94 4.39 -5.13
CA LEU A 283 3.64 5.61 -4.74
C LEU A 283 2.71 6.64 -4.08
N THR A 284 1.47 6.76 -4.56
CA THR A 284 0.46 7.63 -3.94
C THR A 284 -0.24 6.98 -2.75
N GLN A 285 -0.32 5.65 -2.71
CA GLN A 285 -0.96 4.91 -1.62
C GLN A 285 -0.12 4.91 -0.34
N ILE A 286 1.20 4.74 -0.42
CA ILE A 286 2.10 4.70 0.74
C ILE A 286 1.96 5.95 1.64
N PRO A 287 2.17 7.19 1.17
CA PRO A 287 2.09 8.37 2.04
C PRO A 287 0.69 8.57 2.62
N ARG A 288 -0.36 8.20 1.89
CA ARG A 288 -1.75 8.24 2.38
C ARG A 288 -1.99 7.27 3.52
N LEU A 289 -1.52 6.04 3.36
CA LEU A 289 -1.70 4.99 4.37
C LEU A 289 -0.82 5.24 5.60
N ASN A 290 0.41 5.74 5.41
CA ASN A 290 1.30 6.12 6.52
C ASN A 290 0.71 7.23 7.40
N ARG A 291 -0.05 8.17 6.82
CA ARG A 291 -0.75 9.23 7.56
C ARG A 291 -2.10 8.78 8.12
N ARG A 292 -2.56 7.58 7.80
CA ARG A 292 -3.89 7.14 8.15
C ARG A 292 -3.95 6.67 9.59
N THR A 293 -4.49 7.51 10.45
CA THR A 293 -4.82 7.14 11.84
C THR A 293 -6.18 6.46 11.90
N TYR A 294 -7.12 6.94 11.07
CA TYR A 294 -8.52 6.55 11.20
C TYR A 294 -8.97 5.48 10.17
N PRO A 295 -9.61 4.39 10.61
CA PRO A 295 -10.14 3.36 9.72
C PRO A 295 -11.31 3.90 8.87
N PRO A 296 -11.62 3.23 7.75
CA PRO A 296 -12.75 3.63 6.93
C PRO A 296 -14.06 3.28 7.66
N PRO A 297 -15.17 3.93 7.28
CA PRO A 297 -16.48 3.45 7.70
C PRO A 297 -16.67 1.99 7.28
N ASN A 298 -17.26 1.18 8.15
CA ASN A 298 -17.60 -0.20 7.83
C ASN A 298 -18.66 -0.23 6.71
N PRO A 299 -18.55 -1.14 5.73
CA PRO A 299 -19.55 -1.27 4.66
C PRO A 299 -20.98 -1.55 5.13
N SER A 300 -21.17 -2.08 6.36
CA SER A 300 -22.50 -2.31 6.93
C SER A 300 -23.23 -1.03 7.34
N LEU A 301 -22.52 0.09 7.51
CA LEU A 301 -23.12 1.37 7.88
C LEU A 301 -23.87 1.97 6.69
N SER A 302 -25.05 2.54 6.96
CA SER A 302 -25.78 3.35 5.97
C SER A 302 -24.98 4.58 5.55
N HIS A 303 -25.32 5.17 4.40
CA HIS A 303 -24.59 6.34 3.89
C HIS A 303 -24.56 7.51 4.88
N SER A 304 -25.67 7.80 5.57
CA SER A 304 -25.73 8.85 6.61
C SER A 304 -24.83 8.52 7.80
N GLN A 305 -24.81 7.28 8.27
CA GLN A 305 -23.90 6.82 9.33
C GLN A 305 -22.43 6.91 8.92
N GLN A 306 -22.09 6.59 7.66
CA GLN A 306 -20.72 6.76 7.15
C GLN A 306 -20.28 8.23 7.16
N ILE A 307 -21.20 9.16 6.87
CA ILE A 307 -20.93 10.60 6.97
C ILE A 307 -20.71 11.00 8.43
N LEU A 308 -21.59 10.57 9.34
CA LEU A 308 -21.45 10.84 10.78
C LEU A 308 -20.11 10.32 11.31
N TRP A 309 -19.71 9.11 10.90
CA TRP A 309 -18.41 8.54 11.25
C TRP A 309 -17.25 9.43 10.83
N ARG A 310 -17.27 9.95 9.59
CA ARG A 310 -16.23 10.89 9.12
C ARG A 310 -16.27 12.22 9.86
N ARG A 311 -17.46 12.72 10.21
CA ARG A 311 -17.61 13.95 10.99
C ARG A 311 -17.11 13.80 12.42
N LEU A 312 -17.32 12.65 13.05
CA LEU A 312 -16.74 12.32 14.35
C LEU A 312 -15.21 12.31 14.29
N GLN A 313 -14.62 11.54 13.36
CA GLN A 313 -13.16 11.45 13.17
C GLN A 313 -12.51 12.82 12.92
N THR A 314 -13.23 13.72 12.26
CA THR A 314 -12.74 15.06 11.93
C THR A 314 -13.15 16.15 12.93
N ARG A 315 -13.88 15.79 13.99
CA ARG A 315 -14.45 16.70 14.99
C ARG A 315 -15.30 17.82 14.38
N THR A 316 -16.09 17.47 13.36
CA THR A 316 -16.95 18.39 12.59
C THR A 316 -18.44 18.04 12.70
N LEU A 317 -18.81 17.20 13.67
CA LEU A 317 -20.20 16.96 14.01
C LEU A 317 -20.84 18.29 14.49
N PRO A 318 -22.09 18.60 14.07
CA PRO A 318 -22.75 19.82 14.52
C PRO A 318 -22.96 19.82 16.04
N SER A 319 -22.67 20.96 16.67
CA SER A 319 -23.00 21.26 18.07
C SER A 319 -23.63 22.65 18.15
N PRO A 320 -24.44 22.98 19.17
CA PRO A 320 -25.07 24.30 19.25
C PRO A 320 -24.05 25.45 19.26
N GLN A 321 -22.92 25.29 19.95
CA GLN A 321 -21.81 26.25 19.89
C GLN A 321 -21.23 26.38 18.47
N LEU A 322 -21.07 25.28 17.74
CA LEU A 322 -20.57 25.35 16.36
C LEU A 322 -21.58 26.05 15.45
N LEU A 323 -22.86 25.70 15.59
CA LEU A 323 -23.96 26.26 14.79
C LEU A 323 -24.20 27.73 15.10
N SER A 324 -24.00 28.21 16.33
CA SER A 324 -24.13 29.63 16.65
C SER A 324 -23.17 30.50 15.83
N HIS A 325 -21.96 30.02 15.58
CA HIS A 325 -20.97 30.73 14.75
C HIS A 325 -21.33 30.77 13.26
N TYR A 326 -22.07 29.79 12.74
CA TYR A 326 -22.39 29.70 11.31
C TYR A 326 -23.81 30.15 10.96
N CYS A 327 -24.76 29.98 11.87
CA CYS A 327 -26.19 30.15 11.64
C CYS A 327 -26.82 31.19 12.59
N GLY A 328 -26.07 31.72 13.56
CA GLY A 328 -26.60 32.70 14.53
C GLY A 328 -27.60 32.11 15.53
N THR A 329 -27.65 30.78 15.69
CA THR A 329 -28.49 30.09 16.68
C THR A 329 -27.92 30.26 18.10
N SER A 330 -28.70 29.94 19.13
CA SER A 330 -28.20 29.93 20.51
C SER A 330 -27.06 28.90 20.67
N PRO A 331 -25.94 29.24 21.35
CA PRO A 331 -24.86 28.30 21.68
C PRO A 331 -25.22 27.35 22.84
N GLU A 332 -26.37 27.55 23.47
CA GLU A 332 -26.80 26.86 24.68
C GLU A 332 -27.26 25.42 24.42
N CYS A 333 -27.08 24.55 25.41
CA CYS A 333 -27.63 23.20 25.36
C CYS A 333 -29.13 23.22 25.66
N SER A 334 -29.96 22.75 24.71
CA SER A 334 -31.43 22.67 24.88
C SER A 334 -31.91 21.74 25.99
N LEU A 335 -31.04 20.87 26.54
CA LEU A 335 -31.39 19.88 27.55
C LEU A 335 -31.01 20.30 28.97
N CYS A 336 -29.83 20.89 29.15
CA CYS A 336 -29.31 21.23 30.48
C CYS A 336 -28.98 22.72 30.67
N GLY A 337 -29.14 23.56 29.64
CA GLY A 337 -28.88 25.00 29.73
C GLY A 337 -27.41 25.40 29.76
N GLU A 338 -26.47 24.50 29.46
CA GLU A 338 -25.03 24.84 29.39
C GLU A 338 -24.79 25.97 28.37
N PRO A 339 -24.18 27.12 28.75
CA PRO A 339 -23.97 28.26 27.87
C PRO A 339 -23.19 27.97 26.58
N HIS A 340 -22.27 27.01 26.64
CA HIS A 340 -21.39 26.65 25.54
C HIS A 340 -21.44 25.15 25.27
N ALA A 341 -22.47 24.71 24.52
CA ALA A 341 -22.63 23.32 24.13
C ALA A 341 -21.61 22.91 23.05
N THR A 342 -20.39 22.65 23.50
CA THR A 342 -19.27 22.08 22.72
C THR A 342 -19.60 20.67 22.22
N LEU A 343 -18.81 20.17 21.27
CA LEU A 343 -18.89 18.78 20.81
C LEU A 343 -18.68 17.78 21.96
N SER A 344 -17.74 18.05 22.88
CA SER A 344 -17.51 17.22 24.07
C SER A 344 -18.72 17.21 25.01
N HIS A 345 -19.34 18.37 25.21
CA HIS A 345 -20.54 18.48 26.02
C HIS A 345 -21.66 17.59 25.46
N ILE A 346 -21.98 17.71 24.17
CA ILE A 346 -23.12 16.97 23.60
C ILE A 346 -22.86 15.46 23.50
N LEU A 347 -21.61 15.03 23.32
CA LEU A 347 -21.30 13.60 23.16
C LEU A 347 -21.23 12.85 24.49
N PHE A 348 -20.62 13.43 25.52
CA PHE A 348 -20.33 12.74 26.79
C PHE A 348 -20.35 13.62 28.04
N GLY A 349 -20.38 14.94 27.93
CA GLY A 349 -20.34 15.86 29.08
C GLY A 349 -21.71 16.35 29.58
N CYS A 350 -22.81 16.06 28.88
CA CYS A 350 -24.13 16.57 29.23
C CYS A 350 -24.76 15.76 30.38
N PRO A 351 -25.07 16.37 31.54
CA PRO A 351 -25.65 15.65 32.68
C PRO A 351 -27.09 15.17 32.40
N ALA A 352 -27.82 15.86 31.54
CA ALA A 352 -29.19 15.51 31.14
C ALA A 352 -29.24 14.41 30.05
N ASP A 353 -28.10 14.09 29.44
CA ASP A 353 -27.98 13.12 28.35
C ASP A 353 -26.63 12.39 28.46
N PRO A 354 -26.43 11.57 29.50
CA PRO A 354 -25.18 10.85 29.70
C PRO A 354 -24.99 9.77 28.62
N PRO A 355 -23.74 9.43 28.26
CA PRO A 355 -23.48 8.36 27.32
C PRO A 355 -24.01 7.01 27.87
N PRO A 356 -24.43 6.07 26.98
CA PRO A 356 -24.94 4.77 27.40
C PRO A 356 -23.94 4.04 28.32
N ARG A 357 -24.46 3.42 29.39
CA ARG A 357 -23.63 2.57 30.26
C ARG A 357 -23.24 1.30 29.48
N GLY A 358 -21.98 1.23 29.03
CA GLY A 358 -21.46 0.11 28.25
C GLY A 358 -19.96 0.28 27.94
N GLN A 359 -19.34 -0.75 27.36
CA GLN A 359 -17.97 -0.65 26.85
C GLN A 359 -17.97 -0.16 25.39
N PRO A 360 -17.08 0.77 25.03
CA PRO A 360 -16.10 1.44 25.90
C PRO A 360 -16.76 2.52 26.77
N ALA A 361 -16.26 2.69 27.99
CA ALA A 361 -16.68 3.77 28.88
C ALA A 361 -16.10 5.08 28.34
N ILE A 362 -16.95 5.91 27.74
CA ILE A 362 -16.52 7.15 27.10
C ILE A 362 -16.69 8.31 28.07
N SER A 363 -15.58 8.78 28.63
CA SER A 363 -15.58 9.85 29.63
C SER A 363 -14.84 11.10 29.15
N ASN A 364 -13.89 10.93 28.24
CA ASN A 364 -13.06 12.01 27.71
C ASN A 364 -12.80 11.84 26.20
N TRP A 365 -12.02 12.77 25.63
CA TRP A 365 -11.67 12.72 24.21
C TRP A 365 -10.66 11.63 23.86
N GLU A 366 -9.82 11.19 24.78
CA GLU A 366 -8.87 10.10 24.54
C GLU A 366 -9.63 8.79 24.32
N ASP A 367 -10.66 8.52 25.13
CA ASP A 367 -11.56 7.37 24.95
C ASP A 367 -12.25 7.42 23.57
N TRP A 368 -12.70 8.60 23.15
CA TRP A 368 -13.25 8.81 21.81
C TRP A 368 -12.23 8.57 20.71
N GLU A 369 -10.99 9.06 20.85
CA GLU A 369 -9.95 8.87 19.84
C GLU A 369 -9.59 7.39 19.67
N VAL A 370 -9.56 6.62 20.77
CA VAL A 370 -9.38 5.16 20.74
C VAL A 370 -10.55 4.49 20.03
N LEU A 371 -11.79 4.85 20.38
CA LEU A 371 -13.00 4.35 19.71
C LEU A 371 -12.98 4.64 18.20
N LEU A 372 -12.67 5.88 17.81
CA LEU A 372 -12.68 6.34 16.42
C LEU A 372 -11.54 5.75 15.57
N SER A 373 -10.50 5.24 16.23
CA SER A 373 -9.39 4.49 15.62
C SER A 373 -9.72 3.00 15.44
N SER A 374 -10.82 2.50 16.01
CA SER A 374 -11.22 1.09 15.89
C SER A 374 -11.89 0.76 14.56
N GLY A 375 -11.46 -0.36 13.96
CA GLY A 375 -12.08 -0.92 12.75
C GLY A 375 -13.30 -1.81 13.01
N ASP A 376 -13.65 -2.04 14.28
CA ASP A 376 -14.73 -2.96 14.67
C ASP A 376 -16.12 -2.41 14.26
N PRO A 377 -16.89 -3.13 13.43
CA PRO A 377 -18.24 -2.70 13.03
C PRO A 377 -19.16 -2.36 14.20
N ALA A 378 -19.11 -3.10 15.31
CA ALA A 378 -19.99 -2.87 16.46
C ALA A 378 -19.67 -1.54 17.14
N LEU A 379 -18.38 -1.25 17.34
CA LEU A 379 -17.92 0.02 17.92
C LEU A 379 -18.23 1.22 17.01
N GLN A 380 -18.05 1.06 15.69
CA GLN A 380 -18.43 2.12 14.75
C GLN A 380 -19.94 2.40 14.80
N LEU A 381 -20.77 1.35 14.84
CA LEU A 381 -22.22 1.49 14.92
C LEU A 381 -22.65 2.18 16.22
N ALA A 382 -22.07 1.82 17.35
CA ALA A 382 -22.35 2.46 18.63
C ALA A 382 -22.01 3.96 18.61
N ALA A 383 -20.84 4.31 18.07
CA ALA A 383 -20.38 5.69 17.95
C ALA A 383 -21.31 6.56 17.08
N VAL A 384 -21.70 6.06 15.90
CA VAL A 384 -22.58 6.81 14.99
C VAL A 384 -24.01 6.87 15.48
N THR A 385 -24.48 5.86 16.22
CA THR A 385 -25.81 5.86 16.85
C THR A 385 -25.84 6.93 17.93
N ARG A 386 -24.83 6.97 18.82
CA ARG A 386 -24.69 8.05 19.80
C ARG A 386 -24.68 9.42 19.13
N ALA A 387 -23.92 9.58 18.04
CA ALA A 387 -23.88 10.84 17.30
C ALA A 387 -25.23 11.24 16.69
N ALA A 388 -26.01 10.27 16.18
CA ALA A 388 -27.35 10.53 15.66
C ALA A 388 -28.32 10.92 16.78
N ASP A 389 -28.29 10.20 17.92
CA ASP A 389 -29.17 10.44 19.06
C ASP A 389 -28.95 11.84 19.66
N VAL A 390 -27.69 12.26 19.84
CA VAL A 390 -27.38 13.58 20.42
C VAL A 390 -27.79 14.74 19.50
N ILE A 391 -27.74 14.51 18.18
CA ILE A 391 -28.20 15.45 17.16
C ILE A 391 -29.72 15.55 17.20
N ALA A 392 -30.42 14.41 17.20
CA ALA A 392 -31.88 14.34 17.22
C ALA A 392 -32.46 14.95 18.50
N ALA A 393 -31.88 14.64 19.67
CA ALA A 393 -32.32 15.15 20.97
C ALA A 393 -32.23 16.68 21.09
N ARG A 394 -31.38 17.31 20.27
CA ARG A 394 -31.16 18.77 20.23
C ARG A 394 -31.76 19.43 18.99
N GLY A 395 -32.54 18.70 18.20
CA GLY A 395 -33.21 19.20 16.99
C GLY A 395 -32.24 19.71 15.90
N MET A 396 -31.01 19.23 15.88
CA MET A 396 -29.99 19.65 14.91
C MET A 396 -30.12 18.86 13.60
N ALA A 397 -29.82 19.48 12.46
CA ALA A 397 -29.75 18.79 11.17
C ALA A 397 -28.33 18.25 10.90
N VAL A 398 -28.24 17.06 10.27
CA VAL A 398 -26.98 16.40 9.88
C VAL A 398 -26.43 16.96 8.58
#